data_AF-A0A7W0TYQ3-F1
#
_entry.id   AF-A0A7W0TYQ3-F1
#
_cell.length_a   1.000
_cell.length_b   1.000
_cell.length_c   1.000
_cell.angle_alpha   90.00
_cell.angle_beta   90.00
_cell.angle_gamma   90.00
#
_symmetry.space_group_name_H-M   'P 1'
#
loop_
_entity.id
_entity.type
_entity.pdbx_description
1 polymer ?
#
loop_
_entity_poly.entity_id
_entity_poly.type
_entity_poly.pdbx_seq_one_letter_code
_entity_poly.pdbx_strand_id
1 'polypeptide(L)'
;MRRTILVGSLALVGLATTPALAQDPTYPVAIVAGACADLGEVVEELDDAEPAEGDAAGAASAVLATESFTTFNVPLETMLGEPHAVVVGASDDPLACGDIGGNLDEEGGVTFGLAAVGESGLSGLAYLSPVRNGARTFGQVAVLGGELGDASAAEGDEADDETDDDETEEQPAADASPEAAEGEEED
;
A
#
# COMPACT_ATOMS: atom_id res chain seq x y z
N MET A 1 42.42 66.32 25.44
CA MET A 1 41.78 65.52 24.36
C MET A 1 41.35 64.18 24.95
N ARG A 2 40.05 63.99 25.24
CA ARG A 2 39.49 62.74 25.78
C ARG A 2 38.88 61.95 24.62
N ARG A 3 39.42 60.76 24.34
CA ARG A 3 38.92 59.83 23.32
C ARG A 3 37.92 58.88 23.96
N THR A 4 36.66 59.00 23.55
CA THR A 4 35.55 58.12 23.93
C THR A 4 35.56 56.91 23.00
N ILE A 5 35.65 55.70 23.56
CA ILE A 5 35.58 54.43 22.82
C ILE A 5 34.15 53.90 22.95
N LEU A 6 33.44 53.78 21.83
CA LEU A 6 32.13 53.16 21.70
C LEU A 6 32.33 51.65 21.53
N VAL A 7 31.81 50.86 22.47
CA VAL A 7 31.75 49.40 22.39
C VAL A 7 30.45 49.04 21.67
N GLY A 8 30.58 48.51 20.45
CA GLY A 8 29.46 48.03 19.64
C GLY A 8 29.12 46.57 19.98
N SER A 9 27.91 46.33 20.48
CA SER A 9 27.37 44.99 20.71
C SER A 9 26.98 44.34 19.38
N LEU A 10 27.57 43.17 19.11
CA LEU A 10 27.26 42.32 17.96
C LEU A 10 26.22 41.28 18.40
N ALA A 11 24.97 41.44 17.99
CA ALA A 11 23.91 40.45 18.22
C ALA A 11 24.01 39.34 17.16
N LEU A 12 24.34 38.11 17.58
CA LEU A 12 24.21 36.92 16.74
C LEU A 12 22.72 36.57 16.61
N VAL A 13 22.21 36.60 15.37
CA VAL A 13 20.88 36.07 15.03
C VAL A 13 21.07 34.60 14.67
N GLY A 14 20.55 33.70 15.52
CA GLY A 14 20.52 32.26 15.24
C GLY A 14 19.42 31.94 14.22
N LEU A 15 19.79 31.32 13.10
CA LEU A 15 18.85 30.77 12.12
C LEU A 15 18.27 29.47 12.69
N ALA A 16 17.02 29.49 13.15
CA ALA A 16 16.28 28.28 13.46
C ALA A 16 15.97 27.56 12.14
N THR A 17 16.58 26.40 11.91
CA THR A 17 16.24 25.51 10.81
C THR A 17 15.03 24.70 11.24
N THR A 18 13.85 25.02 10.71
CA THR A 18 12.66 24.18 10.90
C THR A 18 12.85 22.89 10.11
N PRO A 19 12.64 21.70 10.71
CA PRO A 19 12.60 20.47 9.94
C PRO A 19 11.47 20.57 8.90
N ALA A 20 11.76 20.19 7.66
CA ALA A 20 10.74 19.99 6.65
C ALA A 20 9.96 18.72 7.04
N LEU A 21 8.65 18.85 7.21
CA LEU A 21 7.79 17.67 7.29
C LEU A 21 7.89 16.97 5.94
N ALA A 22 8.27 15.68 5.95
CA ALA A 22 8.16 14.85 4.76
C ALA A 22 6.70 14.92 4.31
N GLN A 23 6.46 15.37 3.08
CA GLN A 23 5.11 15.39 2.53
C GLN A 23 4.72 13.93 2.29
N ASP A 24 3.55 13.54 2.77
CA ASP A 24 3.02 12.22 2.45
C ASP A 24 2.95 12.08 0.92
N PRO A 25 3.38 10.95 0.36
CA PRO A 25 3.47 10.80 -1.07
C PRO A 25 2.08 10.72 -1.70
N THR A 26 1.84 11.57 -2.70
CA THR A 26 0.71 11.49 -3.64
C THR A 26 1.17 10.74 -4.89
N TYR A 27 0.35 9.80 -5.38
CA TYR A 27 0.67 9.02 -6.57
C TYR A 27 -0.37 9.21 -7.68
N PRO A 28 0.04 9.63 -8.89
CA PRO A 28 -0.86 9.64 -10.03
C PRO A 28 -1.42 8.24 -10.30
N VAL A 29 -2.68 8.16 -10.71
CA VAL A 29 -3.32 6.89 -11.06
C VAL A 29 -3.92 7.02 -12.45
N ALA A 30 -3.70 6.02 -13.30
CA ALA A 30 -4.26 6.01 -14.64
C ALA A 30 -4.69 4.61 -15.07
N ILE A 31 -5.66 4.58 -15.97
CA ILE A 31 -6.01 3.39 -16.76
C ILE A 31 -5.31 3.53 -18.10
N VAL A 32 -4.59 2.50 -18.50
CA VAL A 32 -3.87 2.43 -19.77
C VAL A 32 -4.35 1.24 -20.58
N ALA A 33 -4.25 1.34 -21.90
CA ALA A 33 -4.46 0.21 -22.78
C ALA A 33 -3.32 -0.81 -22.62
N GLY A 34 -3.57 -2.07 -22.95
CA GLY A 34 -2.57 -3.14 -22.87
C GLY A 34 -2.51 -3.83 -21.50
N ALA A 35 -1.44 -4.56 -21.27
CA ALA A 35 -1.22 -5.29 -20.01
C ALA A 35 0.01 -4.71 -19.30
N CYS A 36 0.22 -5.03 -18.02
CA CYS A 36 1.38 -4.58 -17.27
C CYS A 36 2.73 -4.96 -17.90
N ALA A 37 2.74 -5.99 -18.75
CA ALA A 37 3.92 -6.40 -19.51
C ALA A 37 4.18 -5.56 -20.79
N ASP A 38 3.18 -4.83 -21.28
CA ASP A 38 3.23 -4.02 -22.50
C ASP A 38 2.18 -2.90 -22.40
N LEU A 39 2.59 -1.79 -21.79
CA LEU A 39 1.72 -0.64 -21.52
C LEU A 39 1.51 0.19 -22.79
N GLY A 40 0.25 0.55 -23.03
CA GLY A 40 -0.18 1.39 -24.14
C GLY A 40 -0.47 2.83 -23.72
N GLU A 41 -1.32 3.48 -24.50
CA GLU A 41 -1.75 4.87 -24.26
C GLU A 41 -2.66 4.97 -23.03
N VAL A 42 -2.65 6.14 -22.39
CA VAL A 42 -3.58 6.47 -21.31
C VAL A 42 -5.00 6.52 -21.87
N VAL A 43 -5.89 5.73 -21.28
CA VAL A 43 -7.32 5.67 -21.60
C VAL A 43 -8.10 6.64 -20.73
N GLU A 44 -7.79 6.67 -19.43
CA GLU A 44 -8.42 7.57 -18.47
C GLU A 44 -7.42 7.95 -17.37
N GLU A 45 -7.35 9.24 -17.03
CA GLU A 45 -6.67 9.73 -15.84
C GLU A 45 -7.63 9.65 -14.65
N LEU A 46 -7.20 9.04 -13.55
CA LEU A 46 -7.96 8.98 -12.32
C LEU A 46 -7.48 10.08 -11.37
N ASP A 47 -8.22 10.28 -10.28
CA ASP A 47 -7.75 11.12 -9.19
C ASP A 47 -6.48 10.49 -8.60
N ASP A 48 -5.57 11.33 -8.13
CA ASP A 48 -4.34 10.83 -7.52
C ASP A 48 -4.68 10.01 -6.26
N ALA A 49 -3.89 8.97 -6.00
CA ALA A 49 -3.95 8.26 -4.75
C ALA A 49 -3.27 9.11 -3.68
N GLU A 50 -4.01 9.42 -2.61
CA GLU A 50 -3.58 10.28 -1.50
C GLU A 50 -3.94 9.65 -0.15
N PRO A 51 -3.18 9.92 0.92
CA PRO A 51 -3.56 9.48 2.27
C PRO A 51 -4.87 10.12 2.68
N ALA A 52 -5.64 9.42 3.52
CA ALA A 52 -6.89 9.95 4.04
C ALA A 52 -6.64 11.25 4.87
N GLU A 53 -7.44 12.27 4.60
CA GLU A 53 -7.41 13.52 5.36
C GLU A 53 -8.17 13.40 6.70
N GLY A 54 -7.63 14.01 7.75
CA GLY A 54 -8.33 14.17 9.04
C GLY A 54 -7.51 13.77 10.26
N ASP A 55 -8.16 13.79 11.42
CA ASP A 55 -7.54 13.35 12.67
C ASP A 55 -7.43 11.82 12.69
N ALA A 56 -6.25 11.33 13.10
CA ALA A 56 -6.06 9.90 13.31
C ALA A 56 -7.07 9.35 14.33
N ALA A 57 -7.69 8.22 14.00
CA ALA A 57 -8.67 7.55 14.84
C ALA A 57 -8.33 6.07 14.99
N GLY A 58 -8.54 5.53 16.20
CA GLY A 58 -8.31 4.11 16.48
C GLY A 58 -6.87 3.80 16.93
N ALA A 59 -6.33 2.66 16.46
CA ALA A 59 -5.02 2.18 16.87
C ALA A 59 -3.89 2.98 16.21
N ALA A 60 -2.94 3.45 17.00
CA ALA A 60 -1.77 4.18 16.50
C ALA A 60 -0.84 3.31 15.62
N SER A 61 -0.97 1.98 15.70
CA SER A 61 -0.23 1.02 14.87
C SER A 61 -0.91 0.72 13.54
N ALA A 62 -2.01 1.41 13.19
CA ALA A 62 -2.65 1.23 11.89
C ALA A 62 -1.72 1.67 10.77
N VAL A 63 -1.55 0.82 9.75
CA VAL A 63 -0.84 1.17 8.53
C VAL A 63 -1.79 1.99 7.66
N LEU A 64 -1.39 3.21 7.32
CA LEU A 64 -2.18 4.06 6.45
C LEU A 64 -2.06 3.58 5.01
N ALA A 65 -3.20 3.51 4.33
CA ALA A 65 -3.28 3.33 2.90
C ALA A 65 -3.42 4.68 2.22
N THR A 66 -2.94 4.74 0.98
CA THR A 66 -3.14 5.85 0.07
C THR A 66 -4.23 5.43 -0.92
N GLU A 67 -5.28 6.24 -1.08
CA GLU A 67 -6.49 5.85 -1.83
C GLU A 67 -6.83 6.87 -2.91
N SER A 68 -7.38 6.36 -4.03
CA SER A 68 -7.97 7.13 -5.12
C SER A 68 -9.40 6.65 -5.35
N PHE A 69 -10.32 7.60 -5.61
CA PHE A 69 -11.74 7.35 -5.85
C PHE A 69 -12.24 8.19 -7.02
N THR A 70 -12.55 7.55 -8.15
CA THR A 70 -12.93 8.28 -9.37
C THR A 70 -14.14 7.65 -10.02
N THR A 71 -15.01 8.47 -10.63
CA THR A 71 -16.06 7.97 -11.54
C THR A 71 -15.89 8.55 -12.93
N PHE A 72 -15.61 7.69 -13.91
CA PHE A 72 -15.22 8.09 -15.27
C PHE A 72 -16.16 7.53 -16.34
N ASN A 73 -16.02 8.03 -17.58
CA ASN A 73 -16.97 7.80 -18.67
C ASN A 73 -16.55 6.67 -19.63
N VAL A 74 -15.81 5.68 -19.12
CA VAL A 74 -15.47 4.45 -19.83
C VAL A 74 -16.25 3.29 -19.21
N PRO A 75 -17.07 2.54 -19.98
CA PRO A 75 -17.78 1.37 -19.47
C PRO A 75 -16.81 0.26 -19.01
N LEU A 76 -17.12 -0.40 -17.90
CA LEU A 76 -16.32 -1.52 -17.40
C LEU A 76 -16.25 -2.66 -18.42
N GLU A 77 -17.33 -2.93 -19.14
CA GLU A 77 -17.36 -3.95 -20.20
C GLU A 77 -16.34 -3.68 -21.30
N THR A 78 -16.09 -2.40 -21.63
CA THR A 78 -15.05 -2.02 -22.59
C THR A 78 -13.66 -2.40 -22.08
N MET A 79 -13.38 -2.11 -20.79
CA MET A 79 -12.09 -2.41 -20.18
C MET A 79 -11.85 -3.91 -19.97
N LEU A 80 -12.93 -4.70 -19.85
CA LEU A 80 -12.85 -6.16 -19.76
C LEU A 80 -12.83 -6.84 -21.13
N GLY A 81 -13.27 -6.15 -22.18
CA GLY A 81 -13.34 -6.67 -23.56
C GLY A 81 -11.98 -6.70 -24.27
N GLU A 82 -11.06 -5.83 -23.87
CA GLU A 82 -9.69 -5.74 -24.38
C GLU A 82 -8.70 -5.58 -23.21
N PRO A 83 -7.41 -5.95 -23.38
CA PRO A 83 -6.42 -5.77 -22.31
C PRO A 83 -6.30 -4.30 -21.88
N HIS A 84 -6.46 -4.07 -20.58
CA HIS A 84 -6.19 -2.79 -19.92
C HIS A 84 -5.48 -3.05 -18.59
N ALA A 85 -4.75 -2.04 -18.10
CA ALA A 85 -4.10 -2.07 -16.80
C ALA A 85 -4.38 -0.79 -16.01
N VAL A 86 -4.38 -0.91 -14.69
CA VAL A 86 -4.27 0.23 -13.77
C VAL A 86 -2.80 0.41 -13.42
N VAL A 87 -2.31 1.64 -13.55
CA VAL A 87 -0.96 2.04 -13.15
C VAL A 87 -1.02 3.07 -12.04
N VAL A 88 -0.05 3.00 -11.13
CA VAL A 88 0.17 3.97 -10.06
C VAL A 88 1.58 4.54 -10.22
N GLY A 89 1.71 5.85 -10.28
CA GLY A 89 2.92 6.56 -10.72
C GLY A 89 2.78 7.13 -12.14
N ALA A 90 3.90 7.55 -12.74
CA ALA A 90 3.90 7.99 -14.13
C ALA A 90 3.52 6.82 -15.05
N SER A 91 2.71 7.05 -16.08
CA SER A 91 2.24 5.98 -16.96
C SER A 91 3.36 5.32 -17.77
N ASP A 92 4.43 6.05 -18.08
CA ASP A 92 5.64 5.55 -18.75
C ASP A 92 6.68 4.90 -17.81
N ASP A 93 6.54 5.13 -16.50
CA ASP A 93 7.41 4.57 -15.45
C ASP A 93 6.60 4.32 -14.17
N PRO A 94 5.69 3.32 -14.20
CA PRO A 94 4.79 3.09 -13.08
C PRO A 94 5.54 2.46 -11.92
N LEU A 95 5.09 2.78 -10.71
CA LEU A 95 5.58 2.20 -9.46
C LEU A 95 4.80 0.93 -9.08
N ALA A 96 3.53 0.85 -9.44
CA ALA A 96 2.74 -0.37 -9.32
C ALA A 96 1.81 -0.53 -10.51
N CYS A 97 1.49 -1.77 -10.85
CA CYS A 97 0.62 -2.10 -11.98
C CYS A 97 -0.23 -3.33 -11.68
N GLY A 98 -1.47 -3.35 -12.18
CA GLY A 98 -2.29 -4.55 -12.22
C GLY A 98 -3.16 -4.61 -13.47
N ASP A 99 -3.22 -5.78 -14.09
CA ASP A 99 -4.09 -6.06 -15.23
C ASP A 99 -5.56 -6.04 -14.79
N ILE A 100 -6.42 -5.35 -15.56
CA ILE A 100 -7.85 -5.28 -15.28
C ILE A 100 -8.49 -6.61 -15.68
N GLY A 101 -8.87 -7.41 -14.69
CA GLY A 101 -9.53 -8.69 -14.91
C GLY A 101 -9.77 -9.47 -13.62
N GLY A 102 -10.50 -10.58 -13.72
CA GLY A 102 -10.80 -11.43 -12.57
C GLY A 102 -12.23 -11.97 -12.60
N ASN A 103 -12.74 -12.33 -11.43
CA ASN A 103 -14.14 -12.73 -11.27
C ASN A 103 -15.00 -11.50 -10.99
N LEU A 104 -16.18 -11.45 -11.61
CA LEU A 104 -17.17 -10.43 -11.30
C LEU A 104 -17.90 -10.76 -9.99
N ASP A 105 -18.17 -9.73 -9.19
CA ASP A 105 -19.05 -9.82 -8.02
C ASP A 105 -20.54 -9.83 -8.41
N GLU A 106 -21.44 -9.88 -7.41
CA GLU A 106 -22.90 -9.88 -7.63
C GLU A 106 -23.42 -8.57 -8.25
N GLU A 107 -22.65 -7.49 -8.16
CA GLU A 107 -22.95 -6.16 -8.69
C GLU A 107 -22.31 -5.92 -10.06
N GLY A 108 -21.55 -6.90 -10.58
CA GLY A 108 -20.82 -6.82 -11.84
C GLY A 108 -19.51 -6.05 -11.76
N GLY A 109 -19.02 -5.76 -10.56
CA GLY A 109 -17.69 -5.18 -10.33
C GLY A 109 -16.59 -6.24 -10.33
N VAL A 110 -15.33 -5.79 -10.42
CA VAL A 110 -14.13 -6.63 -10.43
C VAL A 110 -13.10 -6.07 -9.44
N THR A 111 -12.53 -6.96 -8.63
CA THR A 111 -11.41 -6.66 -7.72
C THR A 111 -10.16 -7.39 -8.19
N PHE A 112 -9.04 -6.69 -8.25
CA PHE A 112 -7.75 -7.26 -8.67
C PHE A 112 -6.59 -6.62 -7.90
N GLY A 113 -5.45 -7.30 -7.86
CA GLY A 113 -4.25 -6.84 -7.18
C GLY A 113 -3.39 -5.94 -8.04
N LEU A 114 -2.67 -5.02 -7.40
CA LEU A 114 -1.60 -4.23 -7.99
C LEU A 114 -0.27 -4.71 -7.43
N ALA A 115 0.68 -5.04 -8.30
CA ALA A 115 2.01 -5.49 -7.93
C ALA A 115 3.04 -4.38 -8.12
N ALA A 116 4.09 -4.40 -7.30
CA ALA A 116 5.23 -3.51 -7.44
C ALA A 116 5.90 -3.68 -8.80
N VAL A 117 6.23 -2.56 -9.43
CA VAL A 117 7.06 -2.51 -10.62
C VAL A 117 8.47 -2.12 -10.19
N GLY A 118 9.46 -2.89 -10.66
CA GLY A 118 10.86 -2.72 -10.26
C GLY A 118 11.06 -2.93 -8.75
N GLU A 119 11.73 -1.97 -8.11
CA GLU A 119 12.06 -1.99 -6.68
C GLU A 119 11.22 -0.97 -5.88
N SER A 120 10.05 -0.56 -6.39
CA SER A 120 9.22 0.47 -5.76
C SER A 120 8.70 0.09 -4.37
N GLY A 121 8.54 -1.21 -4.10
CA GLY A 121 7.91 -1.73 -2.88
C GLY A 121 6.42 -1.40 -2.74
N LEU A 122 5.79 -0.80 -3.76
CA LEU A 122 4.38 -0.46 -3.74
C LEU A 122 3.52 -1.65 -4.16
N SER A 123 2.49 -1.96 -3.38
CA SER A 123 1.50 -2.98 -3.70
C SER A 123 0.11 -2.46 -3.39
N GLY A 124 -0.93 -3.07 -3.94
CA GLY A 124 -2.26 -2.56 -3.72
C GLY A 124 -3.36 -3.44 -4.25
N LEU A 125 -4.55 -2.86 -4.26
CA LEU A 125 -5.75 -3.44 -4.83
C LEU A 125 -6.51 -2.35 -5.59
N ALA A 126 -7.22 -2.77 -6.62
CA ALA A 126 -8.15 -1.94 -7.35
C ALA A 126 -9.52 -2.63 -7.40
N TYR A 127 -10.57 -1.82 -7.31
CA TYR A 127 -11.95 -2.22 -7.50
C TYR A 127 -12.58 -1.34 -8.57
N LEU A 128 -13.14 -1.96 -9.60
CA LEU A 128 -13.89 -1.26 -10.64
C LEU A 128 -15.32 -1.80 -10.69
N SER A 129 -16.32 -0.91 -10.71
CA SER A 129 -17.73 -1.31 -10.80
C SER A 129 -18.54 -0.45 -11.75
N PRO A 130 -19.54 -1.03 -12.43
CA PRO A 130 -20.40 -0.27 -13.32
C PRO A 130 -21.29 0.69 -12.51
N VAL A 131 -21.32 1.95 -12.91
CA VAL A 131 -22.27 2.94 -12.39
C VAL A 131 -23.48 3.00 -13.31
N ARG A 132 -24.68 3.11 -12.72
CA ARG A 132 -26.01 3.26 -13.35
C ARG A 132 -26.07 3.03 -14.87
N ASN A 133 -26.78 1.98 -15.29
CA ASN A 133 -26.94 1.58 -16.70
C ASN A 133 -25.64 1.11 -17.39
N GLY A 134 -24.51 1.02 -16.67
CA GLY A 134 -23.24 0.48 -17.18
C GLY A 134 -22.45 1.42 -18.08
N ALA A 135 -22.89 2.66 -18.28
CA ALA A 135 -22.23 3.61 -19.18
C ALA A 135 -21.00 4.30 -18.56
N ARG A 136 -20.83 4.19 -17.25
CA ARG A 136 -19.74 4.78 -16.47
C ARG A 136 -19.18 3.74 -15.53
N THR A 137 -17.96 3.97 -15.06
CA THR A 137 -17.31 3.09 -14.09
C THR A 137 -16.89 3.91 -12.87
N PHE A 138 -17.10 3.33 -11.69
CA PHE A 138 -16.50 3.78 -10.45
C PHE A 138 -15.22 2.97 -10.24
N GLY A 139 -14.12 3.65 -9.93
CA GLY A 139 -12.86 3.05 -9.59
C GLY A 139 -12.42 3.46 -8.19
N GLN A 140 -12.00 2.48 -7.40
CA GLN A 140 -11.24 2.67 -6.18
C GLN A 140 -9.87 2.01 -6.36
N VAL A 141 -8.80 2.73 -6.03
CA VAL A 141 -7.45 2.18 -5.98
C VAL A 141 -6.87 2.46 -4.60
N ALA A 142 -6.40 1.41 -3.92
CA ALA A 142 -5.73 1.53 -2.63
C ALA A 142 -4.33 0.93 -2.72
N VAL A 143 -3.32 1.70 -2.32
CA VAL A 143 -1.93 1.27 -2.32
C VAL A 143 -1.31 1.33 -0.93
N LEU A 144 -0.39 0.40 -0.70
CA LEU A 144 0.37 0.15 0.50
C LEU A 144 1.84 0.06 0.12
N GLY A 145 2.72 0.58 0.97
CA GLY A 145 4.16 0.62 0.69
C GLY A 145 4.60 1.98 0.17
N GLY A 146 5.79 2.02 -0.45
CA GLY A 146 6.60 3.24 -0.51
C GLY A 146 7.43 3.38 0.77
N GLU A 147 8.22 4.44 0.90
CA GLU A 147 8.88 4.79 2.16
C GLU A 147 7.77 5.12 3.18
N LEU A 148 7.17 4.07 3.75
CA LEU A 148 6.20 4.14 4.82
C LEU A 148 6.89 4.95 5.89
N GLY A 149 6.48 6.21 6.05
CA GLY A 149 7.03 7.12 7.05
C GLY A 149 7.19 6.33 8.32
N ASP A 150 8.44 6.21 8.76
CA ASP A 150 8.90 5.31 9.80
C ASP A 150 7.95 5.32 10.99
N ALA A 151 6.99 4.39 11.01
CA ALA A 151 6.15 4.14 12.17
C ALA A 151 6.91 3.27 13.20
N SER A 152 8.25 3.27 13.14
CA SER A 152 9.13 2.66 14.14
C SER A 152 9.50 3.72 15.18
N ALA A 153 8.58 3.99 16.10
CA ALA A 153 8.90 4.53 17.42
C ALA A 153 7.72 4.34 18.39
N ALA A 154 7.23 3.11 18.49
CA ALA A 154 6.80 2.62 19.79
C ALA A 154 7.85 1.59 20.20
N GLU A 155 8.98 2.08 20.71
CA GLU A 155 9.91 1.26 21.50
C GLU A 155 9.08 0.65 22.64
N GLY A 156 8.73 -0.61 22.48
CA GLY A 156 8.23 -1.42 23.58
C GLY A 156 9.36 -1.56 24.58
N ASP A 157 9.22 -0.85 25.70
CA ASP A 157 10.04 -1.03 26.89
C ASP A 157 10.06 -2.53 27.24
N GLU A 158 11.23 -3.13 27.06
CA GLU A 158 11.53 -4.51 27.44
C GLU A 158 11.34 -4.63 28.95
N ALA A 159 10.20 -5.17 29.38
CA ALA A 159 10.06 -5.64 30.74
C ALA A 159 10.81 -6.97 30.86
N ASP A 160 12.05 -6.89 31.34
CA ASP A 160 12.79 -7.98 31.97
C ASP A 160 11.87 -8.71 32.97
N ASP A 161 11.43 -9.92 32.62
CA ASP A 161 10.87 -10.88 33.56
C ASP A 161 11.82 -12.06 33.69
N GLU A 162 12.87 -11.84 34.47
CA GLU A 162 13.76 -12.86 35.01
C GLU A 162 12.93 -13.73 35.97
N THR A 163 12.39 -14.86 35.48
CA THR A 163 11.96 -15.96 36.34
C THR A 163 12.92 -17.12 36.20
N ASP A 164 13.90 -17.11 37.11
CA ASP A 164 14.76 -18.24 37.46
C ASP A 164 13.94 -19.48 37.84
N ASP A 165 14.42 -20.62 37.31
CA ASP A 165 14.53 -21.95 37.90
C ASP A 165 13.34 -22.57 38.68
N ASP A 166 12.82 -23.69 38.16
CA ASP A 166 12.86 -24.95 38.93
C ASP A 166 12.84 -26.18 38.00
N GLU A 167 13.49 -27.23 38.46
CA GLU A 167 14.10 -28.30 37.68
C GLU A 167 13.15 -29.48 37.34
N THR A 168 13.51 -30.18 36.25
CA THR A 168 13.59 -31.65 36.11
C THR A 168 12.40 -32.52 36.56
N GLU A 169 11.80 -33.27 35.62
CA GLU A 169 11.80 -34.75 35.69
C GLU A 169 11.73 -35.39 34.29
N GLU A 170 12.55 -36.43 34.15
CA GLU A 170 12.87 -37.22 32.98
C GLU A 170 11.80 -38.27 32.59
N GLN A 171 11.69 -38.49 31.27
CA GLN A 171 11.51 -39.78 30.55
C GLN A 171 10.13 -40.50 30.55
N PRO A 172 9.88 -41.45 29.61
CA PRO A 172 10.57 -41.78 28.35
C PRO A 172 9.64 -41.95 27.13
N ALA A 173 10.27 -42.16 25.97
CA ALA A 173 9.70 -42.56 24.70
C ALA A 173 9.11 -43.99 24.69
N ALA A 174 8.02 -44.15 23.95
CA ALA A 174 7.45 -45.41 23.42
C ALA A 174 6.35 -44.97 22.42
N ASP A 175 6.05 -45.61 21.30
CA ASP A 175 6.63 -46.68 20.51
C ASP A 175 5.85 -46.60 19.17
N ALA A 176 6.37 -47.23 18.13
CA ALA A 176 5.82 -47.19 16.79
C ALA A 176 4.45 -47.90 16.67
N SER A 177 3.59 -47.44 15.75
CA SER A 177 2.88 -48.35 14.83
C SER A 177 2.17 -47.58 13.69
N PRO A 178 2.49 -47.85 12.41
CA PRO A 178 1.63 -47.51 11.29
C PRO A 178 0.67 -48.68 10.98
N GLU A 179 -0.63 -48.43 10.99
CA GLU A 179 -1.60 -49.34 10.34
C GLU A 179 -1.91 -48.84 8.93
N ALA A 180 -1.48 -49.65 7.96
CA ALA A 180 -2.02 -49.66 6.61
C ALA A 180 -3.38 -50.37 6.61
N ALA A 181 -4.31 -49.89 5.81
CA ALA A 181 -5.41 -50.70 5.30
C ALA A 181 -5.61 -50.36 3.82
N GLU A 182 -4.99 -51.20 3.00
CA GLU A 182 -5.31 -51.42 1.60
C GLU A 182 -6.75 -51.96 1.53
N GLY A 183 -7.52 -51.46 0.56
CA GLY A 183 -8.84 -51.98 0.20
C GLY A 183 -8.85 -52.27 -1.29
N GLU A 184 -8.58 -53.52 -1.63
CA GLU A 184 -8.77 -54.16 -2.93
C GLU A 184 -10.25 -54.49 -3.19
N GLU A 185 -10.65 -54.40 -4.47
CA GLU A 185 -11.58 -55.33 -5.19
C GLU A 185 -13.08 -55.35 -4.78
N GLU A 186 -14.13 -55.54 -5.59
CA GLU A 186 -14.42 -55.97 -6.97
C GLU A 186 -15.92 -55.65 -7.22
N ASP A 187 -16.29 -55.20 -8.44
CA ASP A 187 -17.44 -55.62 -9.33
C ASP A 187 -17.70 -54.58 -10.45
#